data_AF-A0A962TBV6-F1
#
_entry.id   AF-A0A962TBV6-F1
#
_cell.length_a   1.000
_cell.length_b   1.000
_cell.length_c   1.000
_cell.angle_alpha   90.00
_cell.angle_beta   90.00
_cell.angle_gamma   90.00
#
_symmetry.space_group_name_H-M   'P 1'
#
loop_
_entity.id
_entity.type
_entity.pdbx_description
1 polymer ?
#
loop_
_entity_poly.entity_id
_entity_poly.type
_entity_poly.pdbx_seq_one_letter_code
_entity_poly.pdbx_strand_id
1 'polypeptide(L)'
;MVSLKPVILSGGSGTRLWPLSRRAYPKQFLDLVDDTTLLQATAARLDALGDAAAVQAPLIVCNDKHRFLVAEQLRESGHAAGNILLEPVGRNTAPALTLAALDVIDDDPLLIVMPADHVVKDAASFARAVAAGIPHAAASKVVTFGIVPDS
;
A
#
# COMPACT_ATOMS: atom_id res chain seq x y z
N MET A 1 -17.74 4.55 -13.66
CA MET A 1 -16.31 4.23 -13.46
C MET A 1 -16.23 3.35 -12.21
N VAL A 2 -15.43 2.29 -12.21
CA VAL A 2 -15.34 1.41 -11.03
C VAL A 2 -14.63 2.15 -9.90
N SER A 3 -15.14 2.01 -8.68
CA SER A 3 -14.54 2.59 -7.47
C SER A 3 -13.36 1.74 -7.02
N LEU A 4 -12.19 2.35 -6.86
CA LEU A 4 -10.95 1.66 -6.49
C LEU A 4 -10.42 2.24 -5.17
N LYS A 5 -10.32 1.41 -4.13
CA LYS A 5 -9.74 1.74 -2.85
C LYS A 5 -8.31 1.21 -2.77
N PRO A 6 -7.30 2.08 -2.75
CA PRO A 6 -5.95 1.64 -2.47
C PRO A 6 -5.80 1.25 -1.01
N VAL A 7 -5.15 0.11 -0.76
CA VAL A 7 -4.83 -0.40 0.57
C VAL A 7 -3.31 -0.57 0.65
N ILE A 8 -2.66 0.24 1.49
CA ILE A 8 -1.22 0.15 1.73
C ILE A 8 -0.99 -0.61 3.03
N LEU A 9 -0.33 -1.76 2.94
CA LEU A 9 0.03 -2.57 4.10
C LEU A 9 1.42 -2.16 4.59
N SER A 10 1.45 -1.35 5.65
CA SER A 10 2.66 -0.90 6.34
C SER A 10 2.93 -1.77 7.56
N GLY A 11 3.09 -3.08 7.31
CA GLY A 11 3.48 -4.07 8.31
C GLY A 11 4.99 -4.35 8.29
N GLY A 12 5.48 -5.02 9.34
CA GLY A 12 6.85 -5.52 9.40
C GLY A 12 7.70 -4.90 10.51
N SER A 13 8.54 -5.73 11.14
CA SER A 13 9.38 -5.37 12.28
C SER A 13 10.75 -4.80 11.90
N GLY A 14 11.11 -4.81 10.61
CA GLY A 14 12.38 -4.26 10.12
C GLY A 14 13.61 -4.91 10.78
N THR A 15 13.66 -6.24 10.90
CA THR A 15 14.80 -6.91 11.55
C THR A 15 15.92 -7.30 10.60
N ARG A 16 15.65 -7.39 9.29
CA ARG A 16 16.60 -7.89 8.28
C ARG A 16 17.59 -6.85 7.75
N LEU A 17 17.31 -5.55 7.88
CA LEU A 17 18.19 -4.48 7.44
C LEU A 17 18.92 -3.82 8.63
N TRP A 18 19.17 -4.57 9.69
CA TRP A 18 20.00 -4.06 10.78
C TRP A 18 21.42 -3.75 10.24
N PRO A 19 22.06 -2.62 10.61
CA PRO A 19 21.65 -1.64 11.64
C PRO A 19 20.75 -0.50 11.16
N LEU A 20 20.45 -0.44 9.86
CA LEU A 20 19.66 0.65 9.25
C LEU A 20 18.21 0.65 9.76
N SER A 21 17.58 -0.53 9.82
CA SER A 21 16.23 -0.66 10.37
C SER A 21 16.25 -1.05 11.85
N ARG A 22 15.33 -0.44 12.62
CA ARG A 22 15.14 -0.72 14.05
C ARG A 22 13.69 -1.07 14.31
N ARG A 23 13.40 -1.70 15.44
CA ARG A 23 12.02 -2.07 15.82
C ARG A 23 11.08 -0.85 15.87
N ALA A 24 11.61 0.31 16.26
CA ALA A 24 10.89 1.59 16.27
C ALA A 24 10.86 2.30 14.91
N TYR A 25 11.80 1.98 14.01
CA TYR A 25 11.91 2.58 12.67
C TYR A 25 12.12 1.48 11.61
N PRO A 26 11.04 0.76 11.25
CA PRO A 26 11.07 -0.27 10.22
C PRO A 26 11.50 0.23 8.83
N LYS A 27 11.81 -0.72 7.93
CA LYS A 27 12.38 -0.42 6.62
C LYS A 27 11.51 0.46 5.72
N GLN A 28 10.19 0.38 5.84
CA GLN A 28 9.28 1.15 5.01
C GLN A 28 9.37 2.66 5.26
N PHE A 29 9.95 3.05 6.40
CA PHE A 29 10.17 4.44 6.77
C PHE A 29 11.56 4.95 6.41
N LEU A 30 12.40 4.14 5.74
CA LEU A 30 13.76 4.50 5.32
C LEU A 30 13.80 4.89 3.83
N ASP A 31 14.66 5.86 3.51
CA ASP A 31 15.07 6.35 2.19
C ASP A 31 16.13 5.42 1.54
N LEU A 32 15.75 4.16 1.32
CA LEU A 32 16.72 3.12 0.92
C LEU A 32 17.15 3.14 -0.54
N VAL A 33 16.36 3.76 -1.42
CA VAL A 33 16.54 3.68 -2.87
C VAL A 33 16.68 5.06 -3.50
N ASP A 34 15.81 5.97 -3.10
CA ASP A 34 15.73 7.34 -3.59
C ASP A 34 15.61 8.29 -2.37
N ASP A 35 15.46 9.59 -2.62
CA ASP A 35 15.30 10.62 -1.57
C ASP A 35 13.94 10.56 -0.82
N THR A 36 13.14 9.51 -1.05
CA THR A 36 11.84 9.29 -0.40
C THR A 36 11.80 7.91 0.24
N THR A 37 11.00 7.77 1.29
CA THR A 37 10.84 6.48 1.96
C THR A 37 10.04 5.51 1.10
N LEU A 38 10.15 4.21 1.37
CA LEU A 38 9.37 3.20 0.62
C LEU A 38 7.85 3.41 0.77
N LEU A 39 7.39 3.87 1.94
CA LEU A 39 5.99 4.23 2.15
C LEU A 39 5.57 5.42 1.28
N GLN A 40 6.39 6.47 1.23
CA GLN A 40 6.12 7.65 0.41
C GLN A 40 6.13 7.30 -1.08
N ALA A 41 7.13 6.53 -1.53
CA ALA A 41 7.18 6.02 -2.90
C ALA A 41 5.97 5.14 -3.23
N THR A 42 5.43 4.40 -2.25
CA THR A 42 4.20 3.61 -2.43
C THR A 42 2.96 4.48 -2.57
N ALA A 43 2.86 5.56 -1.78
CA ALA A 43 1.76 6.52 -1.91
C ALA A 43 1.80 7.28 -3.24
N ALA A 44 2.97 7.74 -3.67
CA ALA A 44 3.16 8.45 -4.95
C ALA A 44 2.81 7.62 -6.18
N ARG A 45 2.90 6.28 -6.10
CA ARG A 45 2.46 5.39 -7.20
C ARG A 45 0.97 5.48 -7.50
N LEU A 46 0.17 5.97 -6.56
CA LEU A 46 -1.28 6.15 -6.74
C LEU A 46 -1.59 7.23 -7.78
N ASP A 47 -0.72 8.23 -7.93
CA ASP A 47 -0.91 9.32 -8.90
C ASP A 47 -0.95 8.81 -10.34
N ALA A 48 -0.28 7.69 -10.62
CA ALA A 48 -0.28 7.05 -11.93
C ALA A 48 -1.60 6.33 -12.26
N LEU A 49 -2.51 6.14 -11.30
CA LEU A 49 -3.77 5.38 -11.49
C LEU A 49 -4.94 6.24 -11.99
N GLY A 50 -4.79 7.57 -12.07
CA GLY A 50 -5.89 8.54 -12.15
C GLY A 50 -6.93 8.34 -13.26
N ASP A 51 -6.56 7.73 -14.39
CA ASP A 51 -7.49 7.52 -15.52
C ASP A 51 -8.10 6.11 -15.55
N ALA A 52 -7.60 5.16 -14.76
CA ALA A 52 -8.02 3.76 -14.81
C ALA A 52 -9.31 3.48 -14.01
N ALA A 53 -9.56 4.25 -12.95
CA ALA A 53 -10.68 4.06 -12.02
C ALA A 53 -10.96 5.33 -11.21
N ALA A 54 -12.07 5.36 -10.49
CA ALA A 54 -12.32 6.39 -9.49
C ALA A 54 -11.49 6.05 -8.24
N VAL A 55 -10.24 6.53 -8.22
CA VAL A 55 -9.27 6.25 -7.16
C VAL A 55 -9.64 7.04 -5.91
N GLN A 56 -9.91 6.32 -4.81
CA GLN A 56 -10.16 6.92 -3.51
C GLN A 56 -8.85 7.23 -2.77
N ALA A 57 -8.94 8.06 -1.74
CA ALA A 57 -7.85 8.23 -0.78
C ALA A 57 -7.45 6.87 -0.16
N PRO A 58 -6.15 6.59 -0.01
CA PRO A 58 -5.66 5.29 0.42
C PRO A 58 -6.07 4.97 1.86
N LEU A 59 -6.39 3.70 2.09
CA LEU A 59 -6.48 3.09 3.40
C LEU A 59 -5.10 2.55 3.79
N ILE A 60 -4.62 2.86 4.99
CA ILE A 60 -3.35 2.35 5.47
C ILE A 60 -3.62 1.37 6.60
N VAL A 61 -2.98 0.20 6.56
CA VAL A 61 -2.99 -0.75 7.69
C VAL A 61 -1.58 -0.82 8.26
N CYS A 62 -1.42 -0.44 9.52
CA CYS A 62 -0.11 -0.44 10.16
C CYS A 62 -0.19 -0.86 11.64
N ASN A 63 0.96 -1.17 12.24
CA ASN A 63 0.99 -1.40 13.68
C ASN A 63 0.72 -0.09 14.45
N ASP A 64 0.01 -0.16 15.57
CA ASP A 64 -0.26 0.99 16.45
C ASP A 64 1.01 1.79 16.81
N LYS A 65 2.14 1.09 17.01
CA LYS A 65 3.42 1.74 17.35
C LYS A 65 3.96 2.67 16.28
N HIS A 66 3.47 2.57 15.04
CA HIS A 66 3.94 3.37 13.91
C HIS A 66 2.92 4.40 13.42
N ARG A 67 1.78 4.57 14.12
CA ARG A 67 0.68 5.45 13.71
C ARG A 67 1.12 6.88 13.35
N PHE A 68 2.02 7.45 14.15
CA PHE A 68 2.49 8.82 13.95
C PHE A 68 3.45 8.93 12.77
N LEU A 69 4.36 7.96 12.61
CA LEU A 69 5.31 7.91 11.50
C LEU A 69 4.58 7.75 10.16
N VAL A 70 3.57 6.88 10.11
CA VAL A 70 2.73 6.71 8.91
C VAL A 70 2.03 8.02 8.55
N ALA A 71 1.34 8.64 9.51
CA ALA A 71 0.62 9.89 9.28
C ALA A 71 1.56 11.03 8.85
N GLU A 72 2.74 11.13 9.46
CA GLU A 72 3.75 12.13 9.14
C GLU A 72 4.30 11.94 7.72
N GLN A 73 4.75 10.75 7.34
CA GLN A 73 5.32 10.51 6.01
C GLN A 73 4.32 10.71 4.88
N LEU A 74 3.06 10.31 5.10
CA LEU A 74 1.98 10.56 4.17
C LEU A 74 1.72 12.05 3.98
N ARG A 75 1.67 12.81 5.09
CA ARG A 75 1.56 14.28 5.04
C ARG A 75 2.75 14.93 4.31
N GLU A 76 3.98 14.51 4.61
CA GLU A 76 5.20 15.03 3.98
C GLU A 76 5.25 14.77 2.47
N SER A 77 4.70 13.64 2.03
CA SER A 77 4.59 13.32 0.61
C SER A 77 3.38 13.95 -0.09
N GLY A 78 2.55 14.72 0.61
CA GLY A 78 1.35 15.34 0.04
C GLY A 78 0.16 14.37 -0.16
N HIS A 79 0.25 13.14 0.35
CA HIS A 79 -0.81 12.13 0.21
C HIS A 79 -1.56 11.99 1.52
N ALA A 80 -2.81 12.44 1.58
CA ALA A 80 -3.64 12.20 2.75
C ALA A 80 -4.19 10.76 2.74
N ALA A 81 -4.04 10.03 3.86
CA ALA A 81 -4.78 8.80 4.06
C ALA A 81 -6.27 9.12 4.21
N GLY A 82 -7.13 8.30 3.59
CA GLY A 82 -8.56 8.33 3.88
C GLY A 82 -8.86 7.79 5.29
N ASN A 83 -8.10 6.78 5.72
CA ASN A 83 -8.13 6.21 7.06
C ASN A 83 -6.83 5.45 7.35
N ILE A 84 -6.48 5.30 8.64
CA ILE A 84 -5.31 4.53 9.11
C ILE A 84 -5.80 3.52 10.16
N LEU A 85 -5.83 2.25 9.77
CA LEU A 85 -6.18 1.13 10.64
C LEU A 85 -4.96 0.67 11.44
N LEU A 86 -5.13 0.64 12.76
CA LEU A 86 -4.07 0.30 13.71
C LEU A 86 -4.21 -1.14 14.20
N GLU A 87 -3.28 -1.99 13.77
CA GLU A 87 -3.15 -3.35 14.31
C GLU A 87 -2.47 -3.29 15.70
N PRO A 88 -3.13 -3.81 16.76
CA PRO A 88 -2.50 -3.86 18.09
C PRO A 88 -1.32 -4.84 18.10
N VAL A 89 -1.39 -5.89 17.29
CA VAL A 89 -0.37 -6.93 17.14
C VAL A 89 -0.30 -7.32 15.67
N GLY A 90 0.90 -7.40 15.10
CA GLY A 90 1.07 -7.86 13.72
C GLY A 90 0.70 -9.34 13.58
N ARG A 91 -0.22 -9.65 12.66
CA ARG A 91 -0.71 -11.02 12.39
C ARG A 91 -0.54 -11.46 10.92
N ASN A 92 0.42 -10.85 10.21
CA ASN A 92 0.68 -11.02 8.77
C ASN A 92 -0.43 -10.44 7.88
N THR A 93 -0.33 -10.72 6.58
CA THR A 93 -1.12 -10.08 5.52
C THR A 93 -2.61 -10.40 5.57
N ALA A 94 -3.00 -11.65 5.84
CA ALA A 94 -4.40 -12.05 5.75
C ALA A 94 -5.31 -11.28 6.74
N PRO A 95 -4.98 -11.15 8.04
CA PRO A 95 -5.80 -10.34 8.95
C PRO A 95 -5.81 -8.85 8.61
N ALA A 96 -4.68 -8.30 8.14
CA ALA A 96 -4.61 -6.91 7.71
C ALA A 96 -5.55 -6.64 6.51
N LEU A 97 -5.60 -7.57 5.56
CA LEU A 97 -6.55 -7.53 4.43
C LEU A 97 -8.00 -7.65 4.89
N THR A 98 -8.30 -8.54 5.84
CA THR A 98 -9.64 -8.67 6.41
C THR A 98 -10.09 -7.36 7.05
N LEU A 99 -9.23 -6.71 7.83
CA LEU A 99 -9.54 -5.40 8.44
C LEU A 99 -9.82 -4.34 7.37
N ALA A 100 -9.00 -4.30 6.32
CA ALA A 100 -9.20 -3.37 5.22
C ALA A 100 -10.53 -3.59 4.49
N ALA A 101 -10.90 -4.84 4.22
CA ALA A 101 -12.17 -5.18 3.59
C ALA A 101 -13.38 -4.84 4.49
N LEU A 102 -13.27 -5.07 5.80
CA LEU A 102 -14.32 -4.72 6.76
C LEU A 102 -14.54 -3.21 6.88
N ASP A 103 -13.49 -2.39 6.77
CA ASP A 103 -13.58 -0.92 6.84
C ASP A 103 -14.40 -0.31 5.69
N VAL A 104 -14.47 -0.99 4.55
CA VAL A 104 -15.16 -0.50 3.34
C VAL A 104 -16.29 -1.42 2.89
N ILE A 105 -16.80 -2.27 3.78
CA ILE A 105 -17.80 -3.30 3.45
C ILE A 105 -19.12 -2.73 2.92
N ASP A 106 -19.50 -1.54 3.38
CA ASP A 106 -20.77 -0.91 2.97
C ASP A 106 -20.70 -0.36 1.54
N ASP A 107 -19.53 0.16 1.14
CA ASP A 107 -19.29 0.71 -0.21
C ASP A 107 -18.86 -0.37 -1.22
N ASP A 108 -18.33 -1.49 -0.73
CA ASP A 108 -17.78 -2.64 -1.48
C ASP A 108 -16.92 -2.25 -2.73
N PRO A 109 -15.91 -1.36 -2.58
CA PRO A 109 -15.06 -0.98 -3.71
C PRO A 109 -14.09 -2.10 -4.08
N LEU A 110 -13.55 -2.04 -5.31
CA LEU A 110 -12.40 -2.88 -5.63
C LEU A 110 -11.21 -2.46 -4.77
N LEU A 111 -10.52 -3.43 -4.16
CA LEU A 111 -9.32 -3.19 -3.37
C LEU A 111 -8.08 -3.43 -4.22
N ILE A 112 -7.19 -2.44 -4.32
CA ILE A 112 -5.82 -2.66 -4.76
C ILE A 112 -4.89 -2.66 -3.56
N VAL A 113 -4.27 -3.80 -3.30
CA VAL A 113 -3.44 -4.00 -2.10
C VAL A 113 -1.98 -3.91 -2.48
N MET A 114 -1.23 -3.06 -1.78
CA MET A 114 0.20 -2.85 -2.01
C MET A 114 0.97 -2.94 -0.70
N PRO A 115 2.04 -3.75 -0.62
CA PRO A 115 3.01 -3.66 0.45
C PRO A 115 3.73 -2.31 0.42
N ALA A 116 3.91 -1.67 1.58
CA ALA A 116 4.61 -0.38 1.71
C ALA A 116 6.13 -0.49 1.51
N ASP A 117 6.65 -1.70 1.38
CA ASP A 117 8.08 -2.02 1.46
C ASP A 117 8.65 -2.62 0.17
N HIS A 118 7.94 -2.43 -0.94
CA HIS A 118 8.31 -2.83 -2.29
C HIS A 118 8.81 -1.64 -3.10
N VAL A 119 9.80 -1.89 -3.95
CA VAL A 119 10.34 -0.91 -4.91
C VAL A 119 9.72 -1.18 -6.27
N VAL A 120 9.03 -0.19 -6.83
CA VAL A 120 8.46 -0.27 -8.18
C VAL A 120 8.80 1.03 -8.90
N LYS A 121 9.79 0.97 -9.79
CA LYS A 121 10.36 2.15 -10.47
C LYS A 121 9.53 2.62 -11.66
N ASP A 122 8.86 1.70 -12.34
CA ASP A 122 8.03 2.01 -13.50
C ASP A 122 6.56 2.15 -13.10
N ALA A 123 6.18 3.35 -12.66
CA ALA A 123 4.81 3.68 -12.27
C ALA A 123 3.81 3.53 -13.43
N ALA A 124 4.25 3.75 -14.68
CA ALA A 124 3.38 3.61 -15.85
C ALA A 124 3.07 2.14 -16.15
N SER A 125 4.06 1.25 -16.06
CA SER A 125 3.84 -0.20 -16.15
C SER A 125 2.95 -0.71 -15.02
N PHE A 126 3.14 -0.21 -13.80
CA PHE A 126 2.25 -0.49 -12.67
C PHE A 126 0.81 -0.10 -12.99
N ALA A 127 0.56 1.13 -13.42
CA ALA A 127 -0.78 1.60 -13.75
C ALA A 127 -1.43 0.80 -14.88
N ARG A 128 -0.68 0.45 -15.94
CA ARG A 128 -1.17 -0.41 -17.02
C ARG A 128 -1.57 -1.80 -16.52
N ALA A 129 -0.75 -2.41 -15.64
CA ALA A 129 -1.06 -3.71 -15.07
C ALA A 129 -2.34 -3.66 -14.22
N VAL A 130 -2.48 -2.63 -13.38
CA VAL A 130 -3.68 -2.42 -12.56
C VAL A 130 -4.92 -2.23 -13.44
N ALA A 131 -4.81 -1.38 -14.47
CA ALA A 131 -5.88 -1.15 -15.44
C ALA A 131 -6.34 -2.45 -16.12
N ALA A 132 -5.39 -3.31 -16.51
CA ALA A 132 -5.70 -4.61 -17.09
C ALA A 132 -6.37 -5.59 -16.10
N GLY A 133 -6.09 -5.45 -14.79
CA GLY A 133 -6.69 -6.26 -13.74
C GLY A 133 -8.12 -5.86 -13.37
N ILE A 134 -8.48 -4.58 -13.49
CA ILE A 134 -9.78 -4.04 -13.04
C ILE A 134 -10.99 -4.82 -13.61
N PRO A 135 -11.08 -5.11 -14.93
CA PRO A 135 -12.23 -5.85 -15.48
C PRO A 135 -12.38 -7.26 -14.90
N HIS A 136 -11.26 -7.91 -14.55
CA HIS A 136 -11.28 -9.25 -13.95
C HIS A 136 -11.71 -9.19 -12.49
N ALA A 137 -11.20 -8.22 -11.73
CA ALA A 137 -11.59 -8.01 -10.34
C ALA A 137 -13.07 -7.63 -10.22
N ALA A 138 -13.56 -6.77 -11.12
CA ALA A 138 -14.98 -6.42 -11.22
C ALA A 138 -15.89 -7.62 -11.55
N ALA A 139 -15.34 -8.67 -12.17
CA ALA A 139 -16.03 -9.93 -12.41
C ALA A 139 -15.88 -10.94 -11.24
N SER A 140 -15.72 -10.43 -10.02
CA SER A 140 -15.61 -11.21 -8.77
C SER A 140 -14.43 -12.19 -8.74
N LYS A 141 -13.33 -11.87 -9.42
CA LYS A 141 -12.09 -12.66 -9.38
C LYS A 141 -11.03 -12.00 -8.50
N VAL A 142 -10.15 -12.81 -7.94
CA VAL A 142 -8.91 -12.32 -7.32
C VAL A 142 -7.84 -12.18 -8.41
N VAL A 143 -7.27 -10.98 -8.53
CA VAL A 143 -6.20 -10.68 -9.47
C VAL A 143 -4.87 -10.62 -8.73
N THR A 144 -3.84 -11.25 -9.29
CA THR A 144 -2.47 -11.20 -8.79
C THR A 144 -1.54 -10.62 -9.86
N PHE A 145 -0.49 -9.93 -9.43
CA PHE A 145 0.50 -9.33 -10.32
C PHE A 145 1.79 -10.14 -10.26
N GLY A 146 2.07 -10.88 -11.34
CA GLY A 146 3.28 -11.67 -11.48
C GLY A 146 4.44 -10.84 -12.03
N ILE A 147 5.65 -11.10 -11.54
CA ILE A 147 6.90 -10.57 -12.08
C ILE A 147 7.62 -11.74 -12.77
N VAL A 148 8.18 -11.50 -13.95
CA VAL A 148 9.03 -12.48 -14.63
C VAL A 148 10.33 -12.57 -13.83
N PRO A 149 10.70 -13.75 -13.29
CA PRO A 149 11.93 -13.88 -12.50
C PRO A 149 13.17 -13.54 -13.33
N ASP A 150 14.05 -12.73 -12.77
CA ASP A 150 15.44 -12.59 -13.21
C ASP A 150 16.36 -13.43 -12.30
N SER A 151 17.54 -13.78 -12.83
CA SER A 151 18.52 -14.65 -12.17
C SER A 151 19.36 -13.92 -11.14
#